data_AF-A0A7C3F197-F1
#
_entry.id   AF-A0A7C3F197-F1
#
_cell.length_a   1.000
_cell.length_b   1.000
_cell.length_c   1.000
_cell.angle_alpha   90.00
_cell.angle_beta   90.00
_cell.angle_gamma   90.00
#
_symmetry.space_group_name_H-M   'P 1'
#
loop_
_entity.id
_entity.type
_entity.pdbx_description
1 polymer ?
#
loop_
_entity_poly.entity_id
_entity_poly.type
_entity_poly.pdbx_seq_one_letter_code
_entity_poly.pdbx_strand_id
1 'polypeptide(L)'
;MPPSTRATPARSSSWHKEPAMRATASALLAACAMLLLPTACAPRGGRRARPTPAPQPLIAPAARWGYVGGQAVARADAEVKNTQDKALYLTERYSMSAYRIPMAKGACSVKLHFAETYEGIKQAGQRVFTVALEGKPVLPDLDVFREAGNQSFAAIVKEFAVEVKDGELTIEFTPKVQNPMINAIEVRALRQGRPAGAALLINCGAAADYEAKDGRIWRRDQEYAAP
;
A
#
# COMPACT_ATOMS: atom_id res chain seq x y z
N MET A 1 17.36 14.28 71.01
CA MET A 1 17.42 15.69 71.49
C MET A 1 18.89 16.07 71.62
N PRO A 2 19.31 17.34 71.46
CA PRO A 2 18.54 18.59 71.29
C PRO A 2 18.66 19.14 69.83
N PRO A 3 18.48 20.45 69.51
CA PRO A 3 17.36 21.37 69.83
C PRO A 3 16.70 22.06 68.58
N SER A 4 15.64 22.84 68.83
CA SER A 4 15.06 23.90 67.95
C SER A 4 15.98 25.16 67.92
N THR A 5 15.88 26.24 67.12
CA THR A 5 14.82 26.91 66.29
C THR A 5 15.54 27.66 65.11
N ARG A 6 15.06 28.59 64.25
CA ARG A 6 13.85 29.46 64.02
C ARG A 6 13.76 29.77 62.48
N ALA A 7 12.84 30.64 62.01
CA ALA A 7 12.56 30.87 60.57
C ALA A 7 12.30 32.35 60.15
N THR A 8 12.29 32.60 58.82
CA THR A 8 11.65 33.72 58.04
C THR A 8 12.17 35.17 58.23
N PRO A 9 11.84 36.18 57.36
CA PRO A 9 10.86 36.24 56.25
C PRO A 9 11.38 36.77 54.87
N ALA A 10 10.46 37.06 53.93
CA ALA A 10 10.68 37.34 52.50
C ALA A 10 10.46 38.82 52.05
N ARG A 11 10.65 39.15 50.75
CA ARG A 11 10.00 40.31 50.08
C ARG A 11 9.84 40.14 48.54
N SER A 12 9.00 41.00 47.93
CA SER A 12 8.58 41.12 46.52
C SER A 12 9.66 41.76 45.59
N SER A 13 9.50 42.18 44.31
CA SER A 13 8.38 42.48 43.35
C SER A 13 8.99 42.87 41.97
N SER A 14 8.30 43.12 40.84
CA SER A 14 7.19 42.44 40.13
C SER A 14 6.70 43.31 38.93
N TRP A 15 6.38 42.71 37.77
CA TRP A 15 5.65 43.26 36.58
C TRP A 15 6.28 44.35 35.68
N HIS A 16 6.38 44.05 34.37
CA HIS A 16 5.95 44.83 33.18
C HIS A 16 5.98 43.84 31.98
N LYS A 17 4.88 43.34 31.40
CA LYS A 17 3.82 43.94 30.56
C LYS A 17 4.23 44.30 29.11
N GLU A 18 3.67 43.55 28.14
CA GLU A 18 3.63 43.85 26.69
C GLU A 18 2.68 45.02 26.38
N PRO A 19 2.63 45.49 25.11
CA PRO A 19 1.48 45.08 24.27
C PRO A 19 1.78 44.88 22.77
N ALA A 20 0.87 44.19 22.08
CA ALA A 20 0.81 44.12 20.61
C ALA A 20 -0.06 45.25 19.99
N MET A 21 0.10 45.51 18.69
CA MET A 21 -0.74 46.43 17.89
C MET A 21 -1.41 45.73 16.69
N ARG A 22 -2.51 46.32 16.18
CA ARG A 22 -3.35 45.83 15.06
C ARG A 22 -3.83 46.99 14.18
N ALA A 23 -4.02 46.72 12.87
CA ALA A 23 -4.74 47.54 11.87
C ALA A 23 -4.04 48.89 11.51
N THR A 24 -4.24 49.53 10.34
CA THR A 24 -5.51 49.82 9.63
C THR A 24 -5.45 49.94 8.08
N ALA A 25 -6.64 49.78 7.51
CA ALA A 25 -7.24 50.13 6.19
C ALA A 25 -6.58 51.08 5.13
N SER A 26 -6.57 50.57 3.88
CA SER A 26 -7.35 51.04 2.69
C SER A 26 -6.96 52.29 1.83
N ALA A 27 -7.63 52.40 0.67
CA ALA A 27 -7.56 53.39 -0.43
C ALA A 27 -6.33 53.27 -1.39
N LEU A 28 -6.37 53.66 -2.67
CA LEU A 28 -7.36 54.41 -3.49
C LEU A 28 -7.37 53.92 -4.98
N LEU A 29 -8.29 54.41 -5.82
CA LEU A 29 -8.47 54.03 -7.24
C LEU A 29 -7.46 54.71 -8.20
N ALA A 30 -7.21 54.09 -9.38
CA ALA A 30 -6.66 54.78 -10.55
C ALA A 30 -7.19 54.24 -11.90
N ALA A 31 -7.81 55.15 -12.68
CA ALA A 31 -8.05 55.21 -14.13
C ALA A 31 -8.14 53.94 -15.02
N CYS A 32 -9.22 53.88 -15.83
CA CYS A 32 -9.24 53.14 -17.09
C CYS A 32 -8.40 53.85 -18.17
N ALA A 33 -7.80 53.09 -19.08
CA ALA A 33 -7.29 53.59 -20.35
C ALA A 33 -7.73 52.64 -21.49
N MET A 34 -8.65 53.10 -22.35
CA MET A 34 -8.93 52.42 -23.62
C MET A 34 -7.75 52.66 -24.56
N LEU A 35 -7.11 51.59 -25.01
CA LEU A 35 -6.12 51.63 -26.10
C LEU A 35 -6.61 50.77 -27.27
N LEU A 36 -6.35 51.28 -28.47
CA LEU A 36 -6.96 50.82 -29.72
C LEU A 36 -6.39 49.46 -30.15
N LEU A 37 -7.29 48.57 -30.62
CA LEU A 37 -6.91 47.26 -31.16
C LEU A 37 -6.33 47.42 -32.59
N PRO A 38 -5.06 47.05 -32.85
CA PRO A 38 -4.64 46.72 -34.19
C PRO A 38 -5.24 45.36 -34.61
N THR A 39 -5.73 45.26 -35.84
CA THR A 39 -6.35 44.04 -36.38
C THR A 39 -5.31 42.95 -36.63
N ALA A 40 -5.15 42.04 -35.65
CA ALA A 40 -4.30 40.87 -35.79
C ALA A 40 -4.83 39.91 -36.89
N CYS A 41 -4.04 39.68 -37.93
CA CYS A 41 -4.38 38.74 -39.00
C CYS A 41 -4.40 37.30 -38.47
N ALA A 42 -5.51 36.58 -38.65
CA ALA A 42 -5.70 35.24 -38.09
C ALA A 42 -4.92 34.17 -38.88
N PRO A 43 -3.96 33.44 -38.28
CA PRO A 43 -3.27 32.35 -38.95
C PRO A 43 -4.22 31.15 -39.18
N ARG A 44 -4.14 30.54 -40.36
CA ARG A 44 -5.00 29.41 -40.75
C ARG A 44 -4.80 28.19 -39.87
N GLY A 45 -5.90 27.69 -39.29
CA GLY A 45 -6.17 26.25 -39.21
C GLY A 45 -5.11 25.37 -38.55
N GLY A 46 -4.46 25.83 -37.48
CA GLY A 46 -3.60 24.99 -36.67
C GLY A 46 -4.38 23.80 -36.12
N ARG A 47 -4.10 22.58 -36.62
CA ARG A 47 -4.69 21.35 -36.07
C ARG A 47 -4.27 21.26 -34.62
N ARG A 48 -5.22 21.40 -33.68
CA ARG A 48 -4.95 21.16 -32.26
C ARG A 48 -4.37 19.76 -32.15
N ALA A 49 -3.13 19.65 -31.68
CA ALA A 49 -2.56 18.36 -31.32
C ALA A 49 -3.54 17.70 -30.34
N ARG A 50 -3.96 16.45 -30.63
CA ARG A 50 -4.75 15.67 -29.67
C ARG A 50 -3.92 15.64 -28.39
N PRO A 51 -4.45 16.07 -27.23
CA PRO A 51 -3.68 16.04 -26.00
C PRO A 51 -3.26 14.59 -25.78
N THR A 52 -1.95 14.33 -25.75
CA THR A 52 -1.41 13.04 -25.39
C THR A 52 -2.00 12.68 -24.03
N PRO A 53 -2.66 11.51 -23.87
CA PRO A 53 -3.14 11.10 -22.55
C PRO A 53 -1.97 11.19 -21.57
N ALA A 54 -2.18 11.87 -20.44
CA ALA A 54 -1.19 11.88 -19.38
C ALA A 54 -0.84 10.42 -19.04
N PRO A 55 0.45 10.08 -18.84
CA PRO A 55 0.84 8.71 -18.56
C PRO A 55 0.07 8.23 -17.33
N GLN A 56 -0.76 7.19 -17.52
CA GLN A 56 -1.56 6.64 -16.44
C GLN A 56 -0.63 6.26 -15.29
N PRO A 57 -0.96 6.59 -14.04
CA PRO A 57 -0.14 6.20 -12.90
C PRO A 57 0.00 4.69 -12.90
N LEU A 58 1.25 4.21 -12.90
CA LEU A 58 1.58 2.81 -13.16
C LEU A 58 0.88 1.85 -12.20
N ILE A 59 0.61 2.31 -10.97
CA ILE A 59 -0.45 1.80 -10.09
C ILE A 59 -1.22 3.04 -9.59
N ALA A 60 -2.55 3.05 -9.73
CA ALA A 60 -3.33 4.28 -9.58
C ALA A 60 -3.63 4.63 -8.09
N PRO A 61 -3.22 5.81 -7.56
CA PRO A 61 -3.38 6.14 -6.14
C PRO A 61 -4.83 6.21 -5.63
N ALA A 62 -5.78 6.45 -6.53
CA ALA A 62 -7.21 6.51 -6.23
C ALA A 62 -8.00 5.26 -6.68
N ALA A 63 -7.34 4.29 -7.32
CA ALA A 63 -7.98 3.02 -7.64
C ALA A 63 -8.11 2.17 -6.38
N ARG A 64 -9.31 1.63 -6.14
CA ARG A 64 -9.58 0.70 -5.05
C ARG A 64 -9.14 -0.72 -5.43
N TRP A 65 -7.82 -0.89 -5.60
CA TRP A 65 -7.21 -2.21 -5.53
C TRP A 65 -7.61 -2.89 -4.21
N GLY A 66 -7.77 -4.21 -4.18
CA GLY A 66 -8.24 -4.90 -2.98
C GLY A 66 -8.46 -6.39 -3.15
N TYR A 67 -8.94 -7.02 -2.08
CA TYR A 67 -9.35 -8.43 -2.06
C TYR A 67 -10.83 -8.59 -2.46
N VAL A 68 -11.17 -9.77 -2.97
CA VAL A 68 -12.56 -10.19 -3.23
C VAL A 68 -12.91 -11.29 -2.23
N GLY A 69 -13.71 -10.93 -1.22
CA GLY A 69 -14.15 -11.83 -0.14
C GLY A 69 -13.04 -12.33 0.79
N GLY A 70 -13.34 -13.42 1.48
CA GLY A 70 -12.47 -14.01 2.50
C GLY A 70 -12.48 -13.26 3.84
N GLN A 71 -11.63 -13.72 4.75
CA GLN A 71 -11.52 -13.25 6.12
C GLN A 71 -10.07 -12.93 6.47
N ALA A 72 -9.87 -12.03 7.44
CA ALA A 72 -8.57 -11.64 7.96
C ALA A 72 -8.33 -12.25 9.35
N VAL A 73 -7.08 -12.57 9.69
CA VAL A 73 -6.72 -12.94 11.07
C VAL A 73 -5.25 -12.63 11.37
N ALA A 74 -4.97 -12.39 12.65
CA ALA A 74 -3.63 -12.12 13.17
C ALA A 74 -3.13 -13.26 14.09
N ARG A 75 -1.80 -13.31 14.28
CA ARG A 75 -1.04 -14.29 15.06
C ARG A 75 0.07 -13.56 15.84
N ALA A 76 -0.32 -12.65 16.73
CA ALA A 76 0.59 -11.66 17.34
C ALA A 76 1.86 -12.27 17.97
N ASP A 77 1.74 -13.45 18.58
CA ASP A 77 2.80 -14.10 19.35
C ASP A 77 3.59 -15.19 18.57
N ALA A 78 3.35 -15.34 17.26
CA ALA A 78 3.96 -16.41 16.47
C ALA A 78 5.40 -16.10 16.01
N GLU A 79 6.33 -17.04 16.19
CA GLU A 79 7.66 -16.94 15.58
C GLU A 79 7.68 -17.48 14.14
N VAL A 80 7.69 -16.57 13.17
CA VAL A 80 7.89 -16.93 11.75
C VAL A 80 9.39 -17.06 11.42
N LYS A 81 9.76 -18.20 10.83
CA LYS A 81 11.12 -18.52 10.35
C LYS A 81 11.30 -18.16 8.87
N ASN A 82 12.53 -18.31 8.35
CA ASN A 82 12.90 -18.02 6.96
C ASN A 82 12.69 -16.55 6.52
N THR A 83 12.55 -15.62 7.47
CA THR A 83 12.40 -14.17 7.22
C THR A 83 13.16 -13.33 8.24
N GLN A 84 13.62 -12.15 7.84
CA GLN A 84 14.17 -11.11 8.73
C GLN A 84 13.07 -10.13 9.22
N ASP A 85 11.96 -10.09 8.48
CA ASP A 85 10.73 -9.37 8.81
C ASP A 85 9.65 -10.40 9.16
N LYS A 86 9.45 -10.62 10.47
CA LYS A 86 8.44 -11.55 10.97
C LYS A 86 7.04 -10.92 10.94
N ALA A 87 6.95 -9.61 11.19
CA ALA A 87 5.70 -8.88 11.36
C ALA A 87 4.80 -8.97 10.13
N LEU A 88 5.40 -8.91 8.93
CA LEU A 88 4.73 -9.09 7.65
C LEU A 88 4.00 -10.43 7.48
N TYR A 89 4.35 -11.46 8.27
CA TYR A 89 3.76 -12.79 8.22
C TYR A 89 2.91 -13.13 9.46
N LEU A 90 2.69 -12.18 10.37
CA LEU A 90 1.80 -12.36 11.52
C LEU A 90 0.32 -12.09 11.19
N THR A 91 0.03 -11.57 10.00
CA THR A 91 -1.32 -11.37 9.47
C THR A 91 -1.49 -12.18 8.19
N GLU A 92 -2.67 -12.78 8.02
CA GLU A 92 -3.06 -13.46 6.79
C GLU A 92 -4.49 -13.06 6.40
N ARG A 93 -4.72 -12.93 5.09
CA ARG A 93 -6.06 -13.11 4.54
C ARG A 93 -6.20 -14.57 4.13
N TYR A 94 -7.37 -15.16 4.38
CA TYR A 94 -7.70 -16.53 3.97
C TYR A 94 -9.12 -16.60 3.40
N SER A 95 -9.41 -17.66 2.66
CA SER A 95 -10.72 -17.90 2.02
C SER A 95 -11.18 -16.81 1.03
N MET A 96 -10.25 -16.00 0.50
CA MET A 96 -10.54 -15.05 -0.58
C MET A 96 -10.68 -15.77 -1.93
N SER A 97 -11.32 -15.14 -2.91
CA SER A 97 -11.34 -15.62 -4.30
C SER A 97 -10.30 -14.93 -5.18
N ALA A 98 -10.02 -13.64 -4.95
CA ALA A 98 -9.04 -12.88 -5.72
C ALA A 98 -8.45 -11.70 -4.96
N TYR A 99 -7.35 -11.15 -5.49
CA TYR A 99 -7.01 -9.72 -5.39
C TYR A 99 -7.07 -9.10 -6.80
N ARG A 100 -7.53 -7.85 -6.87
CA ARG A 100 -7.66 -7.05 -8.10
C ARG A 100 -6.93 -5.73 -7.93
N ILE A 101 -6.07 -5.38 -8.89
CA ILE A 101 -5.15 -4.24 -8.79
C ILE A 101 -5.17 -3.45 -10.11
N PRO A 102 -5.99 -2.38 -10.23
CA PRO A 102 -6.02 -1.54 -11.42
C PRO A 102 -4.67 -0.86 -11.69
N MET A 103 -4.07 -1.14 -12.85
CA MET A 103 -2.72 -0.72 -13.19
C MET A 103 -2.51 -0.54 -14.70
N ALA A 104 -1.46 0.17 -15.09
CA ALA A 104 -1.16 0.38 -16.50
C ALA A 104 -0.83 -0.96 -17.21
N LYS A 105 -1.38 -1.17 -18.41
CA LYS A 105 -1.13 -2.35 -19.25
C LYS A 105 0.36 -2.52 -19.54
N GLY A 106 0.83 -3.76 -19.55
CA GLY A 106 2.23 -4.13 -19.79
C GLY A 106 2.81 -5.03 -18.69
N ALA A 107 4.13 -5.23 -18.75
CA ALA A 107 4.85 -6.11 -17.86
C ALA A 107 4.88 -5.63 -16.39
N CYS A 108 4.82 -6.56 -15.44
CA CYS A 108 5.12 -6.34 -14.03
C CYS A 108 5.82 -7.55 -13.39
N SER A 109 6.50 -7.32 -12.26
CA SER A 109 6.85 -8.38 -11.30
C SER A 109 5.78 -8.41 -10.20
N VAL A 110 5.36 -9.63 -9.85
CA VAL A 110 4.44 -9.93 -8.74
C VAL A 110 5.16 -10.88 -7.79
N LYS A 111 5.28 -10.50 -6.51
CA LYS A 111 5.75 -11.40 -5.44
C LYS A 111 4.59 -11.74 -4.51
N LEU A 112 4.42 -13.03 -4.25
CA LEU A 112 3.41 -13.56 -3.35
C LEU A 112 4.10 -14.16 -2.12
N HIS A 113 3.72 -13.70 -0.93
CA HIS A 113 4.35 -14.06 0.33
C HIS A 113 3.40 -14.93 1.15
N PHE A 114 3.87 -16.11 1.55
CA PHE A 114 3.11 -17.08 2.31
C PHE A 114 3.94 -17.59 3.51
N ALA A 115 3.28 -17.83 4.63
CA ALA A 115 3.75 -18.66 5.73
C ALA A 115 2.53 -19.40 6.27
N GLU A 116 2.64 -20.71 6.51
CA GLU A 116 1.51 -21.47 7.05
C GLU A 116 1.32 -21.14 8.54
N THR A 117 0.42 -20.22 8.87
CA THR A 117 0.20 -19.74 10.25
C THR A 117 -0.96 -20.41 10.97
N TYR A 118 -1.71 -21.31 10.33
CA TYR A 118 -2.83 -22.00 10.96
C TYR A 118 -2.36 -23.30 11.62
N GLU A 119 -2.42 -23.35 12.95
CA GLU A 119 -1.98 -24.49 13.77
C GLU A 119 -2.70 -25.82 13.45
N GLY A 120 -3.82 -25.80 12.72
CA GLY A 120 -4.47 -27.00 12.21
C GLY A 120 -3.68 -27.71 11.09
N ILE A 121 -2.77 -27.02 10.41
CA ILE A 121 -1.92 -27.55 9.33
C ILE A 121 -0.58 -28.01 9.92
N LYS A 122 -0.40 -29.34 9.98
CA LYS A 122 0.74 -30.01 10.63
C LYS A 122 1.45 -31.03 9.73
N GLN A 123 0.95 -31.26 8.52
CA GLN A 123 1.53 -32.14 7.51
C GLN A 123 1.18 -31.66 6.10
N ALA A 124 1.99 -32.04 5.12
CA ALA A 124 1.73 -31.77 3.70
C ALA A 124 0.35 -32.31 3.25
N GLY A 125 -0.26 -31.65 2.28
CA GLY A 125 -1.57 -32.01 1.73
C GLY A 125 -2.78 -31.55 2.54
N GLN A 126 -2.62 -31.06 3.77
CA GLN A 126 -3.73 -30.55 4.59
C GLN A 126 -4.28 -29.18 4.15
N ARG A 127 -3.46 -28.38 3.46
CA ARG A 127 -3.90 -27.19 2.72
C ARG A 127 -3.28 -27.23 1.33
N VAL A 128 -4.12 -27.21 0.30
CA VAL A 128 -3.73 -27.22 -1.11
C VAL A 128 -4.65 -26.28 -1.89
N PHE A 129 -4.10 -25.33 -2.62
CA PHE A 129 -4.86 -24.41 -3.46
C PHE A 129 -4.10 -24.02 -4.72
N THR A 130 -4.81 -23.63 -5.78
CA THR A 130 -4.19 -23.08 -6.98
C THR A 130 -4.14 -21.56 -6.88
N VAL A 131 -3.02 -20.96 -7.30
CA VAL A 131 -2.93 -19.51 -7.56
C VAL A 131 -2.72 -19.26 -9.05
N ALA A 132 -3.51 -18.35 -9.60
CA ALA A 132 -3.42 -17.87 -10.98
C ALA A 132 -3.16 -16.36 -11.05
N LEU A 133 -2.50 -15.93 -12.14
CA LEU A 133 -2.24 -14.54 -12.48
C LEU A 133 -2.73 -14.32 -13.91
N GLU A 134 -3.57 -13.30 -14.15
CA GLU A 134 -4.21 -13.04 -15.45
C GLU A 134 -4.94 -14.28 -16.03
N GLY A 135 -5.67 -15.01 -15.18
CA GLY A 135 -6.37 -16.26 -15.56
C GLY A 135 -5.46 -17.46 -15.84
N LYS A 136 -4.13 -17.32 -15.74
CA LYS A 136 -3.16 -18.41 -15.94
C LYS A 136 -2.70 -18.98 -14.60
N PRO A 137 -2.89 -20.28 -14.31
CA PRO A 137 -2.28 -20.93 -13.15
C PRO A 137 -0.75 -20.78 -13.16
N VAL A 138 -0.19 -20.26 -12.07
CA VAL A 138 1.27 -20.11 -11.86
C VAL A 138 1.77 -20.96 -10.70
N LEU A 139 0.90 -21.28 -9.74
CA LEU A 139 1.13 -22.23 -8.66
C LEU A 139 -0.07 -23.20 -8.60
N PRO A 140 -0.13 -24.20 -9.50
CA PRO A 140 -1.09 -25.30 -9.36
C PRO A 140 -0.72 -26.13 -8.11
N ASP A 141 -1.73 -26.54 -7.34
CA ASP A 141 -1.57 -27.39 -6.14
C ASP A 141 -0.51 -26.89 -5.13
N LEU A 142 -0.52 -25.58 -4.84
CA LEU A 142 0.33 -24.95 -3.83
C LEU A 142 0.01 -25.51 -2.44
N ASP A 143 1.04 -26.05 -1.81
CA ASP A 143 1.06 -26.55 -0.43
C ASP A 143 2.14 -25.75 0.32
N VAL A 144 1.72 -24.69 1.01
CA VAL A 144 2.63 -23.74 1.67
C VAL A 144 3.48 -24.46 2.74
N PHE A 145 2.89 -25.41 3.47
CA PHE A 145 3.58 -26.18 4.49
C PHE A 145 4.71 -27.03 3.91
N ARG A 146 4.45 -27.75 2.80
CA ARG A 146 5.43 -28.56 2.08
C ARG A 146 6.54 -27.70 1.46
N GLU A 147 6.16 -26.63 0.77
CA GLU A 147 7.10 -25.67 0.13
C GLU A 147 7.99 -24.96 1.17
N ALA A 148 7.51 -24.77 2.39
CA ALA A 148 8.27 -24.21 3.52
C ALA A 148 9.19 -25.24 4.23
N GLY A 149 9.33 -26.45 3.68
CA GLY A 149 10.19 -27.50 4.23
C GLY A 149 9.48 -28.46 5.20
N ASN A 150 8.16 -28.64 5.05
CA ASN A 150 7.29 -29.35 5.99
C ASN A 150 7.24 -28.70 7.38
N GLN A 151 7.08 -27.38 7.43
CA GLN A 151 7.04 -26.63 8.69
C GLN A 151 5.99 -25.51 8.67
N SER A 152 5.14 -25.46 9.71
CA SER A 152 4.31 -24.29 10.01
C SER A 152 5.18 -23.10 10.43
N PHE A 153 4.65 -21.87 10.34
CA PHE A 153 5.34 -20.62 10.66
C PHE A 153 6.72 -20.49 10.00
N ALA A 154 6.83 -20.82 8.72
CA ALA A 154 8.02 -20.57 7.90
C ALA A 154 7.62 -19.83 6.62
N ALA A 155 8.31 -18.72 6.35
CA ALA A 155 8.07 -17.88 5.20
C ALA A 155 8.60 -18.50 3.89
N ILE A 156 7.83 -18.34 2.82
CA ILE A 156 8.21 -18.56 1.43
C ILE A 156 7.74 -17.37 0.58
N VAL A 157 8.49 -17.09 -0.48
CA VAL A 157 8.15 -16.04 -1.46
C VAL A 157 8.19 -16.67 -2.86
N LYS A 158 7.18 -16.36 -3.68
CA LYS A 158 7.08 -16.80 -5.07
C LYS A 158 6.97 -15.57 -5.97
N GLU A 159 7.91 -15.41 -6.91
CA GLU A 159 8.00 -14.25 -7.80
C GLU A 159 7.73 -14.63 -9.26
N PHE A 160 6.93 -13.80 -9.95
CA PHE A 160 6.46 -14.04 -11.32
C PHE A 160 6.58 -12.77 -12.16
N ALA A 161 6.97 -12.94 -13.41
CA ALA A 161 6.76 -11.92 -14.45
C ALA A 161 5.37 -12.12 -15.07
N VAL A 162 4.58 -11.05 -15.13
CA VAL A 162 3.19 -11.03 -15.62
C VAL A 162 3.04 -9.92 -16.66
N GLU A 163 2.12 -10.06 -17.61
CA GLU A 163 1.83 -9.08 -18.66
C GLU A 163 0.34 -8.72 -18.60
N VAL A 164 0.02 -7.54 -18.05
CA VAL A 164 -1.36 -7.09 -17.79
C VAL A 164 -1.99 -6.53 -19.06
N LYS A 165 -3.14 -7.06 -19.47
CA LYS A 165 -3.69 -6.82 -20.82
C LYS A 165 -4.91 -5.92 -20.88
N ASP A 166 -5.78 -5.95 -19.88
CA ASP A 166 -7.06 -5.22 -19.86
C ASP A 166 -6.95 -3.86 -19.13
N GLY A 167 -6.14 -3.79 -18.07
CA GLY A 167 -5.97 -2.63 -17.18
C GLY A 167 -6.05 -2.98 -15.70
N GLU A 168 -6.19 -4.24 -15.33
CA GLU A 168 -6.27 -4.70 -13.94
C GLU A 168 -5.51 -6.01 -13.75
N LEU A 169 -4.44 -5.99 -12.95
CA LEU A 169 -3.79 -7.24 -12.54
C LEU A 169 -4.76 -8.03 -11.65
N THR A 170 -5.13 -9.22 -12.12
CA THR A 170 -5.98 -10.15 -11.36
C THR A 170 -5.15 -11.32 -10.82
N ILE A 171 -5.23 -11.52 -9.50
CA ILE A 171 -4.57 -12.61 -8.76
C ILE A 171 -5.67 -13.50 -8.18
N GLU A 172 -5.82 -14.73 -8.66
CA GLU A 172 -6.96 -15.59 -8.33
C GLU A 172 -6.54 -16.79 -7.47
N PHE A 173 -7.41 -17.19 -6.54
CA PHE A 173 -7.16 -18.22 -5.54
C PHE A 173 -8.28 -19.27 -5.58
N THR A 174 -7.95 -20.53 -5.86
CA THR A 174 -8.93 -21.63 -5.97
C THR A 174 -8.61 -22.73 -4.96
N PRO A 175 -9.48 -23.01 -3.96
CA PRO A 175 -9.26 -24.11 -3.02
C PRO A 175 -9.29 -25.48 -3.70
N LYS A 176 -8.49 -26.42 -3.16
CA LYS A 176 -8.53 -27.85 -3.47
C LYS A 176 -8.64 -28.69 -2.20
N VAL A 177 -7.90 -28.32 -1.16
CA VAL A 177 -8.02 -28.83 0.21
C VAL A 177 -7.85 -27.64 1.16
N GLN A 178 -8.80 -27.43 2.07
CA GLN A 178 -8.87 -26.24 2.95
C GLN A 178 -8.96 -24.92 2.15
N ASN A 179 -8.87 -23.79 2.84
CA ASN A 179 -9.04 -22.46 2.26
C ASN A 179 -7.69 -21.91 1.75
N PRO A 180 -7.67 -21.12 0.66
CA PRO A 180 -6.46 -20.40 0.26
C PRO A 180 -6.06 -19.37 1.31
N MET A 181 -4.78 -18.98 1.33
CA MET A 181 -4.22 -17.98 2.24
C MET A 181 -3.14 -17.14 1.57
N ILE A 182 -2.89 -15.92 2.04
CA ILE A 182 -1.72 -15.10 1.69
C ILE A 182 -1.42 -14.07 2.80
N ASN A 183 -0.14 -13.78 3.03
CA ASN A 183 0.31 -12.81 4.04
C ASN A 183 0.66 -11.45 3.44
N ALA A 184 1.32 -11.43 2.27
CA ALA A 184 1.66 -10.19 1.61
C ALA A 184 1.80 -10.32 0.09
N ILE A 185 1.66 -9.18 -0.61
CA ILE A 185 1.80 -9.07 -2.05
C ILE A 185 2.69 -7.86 -2.38
N GLU A 186 3.74 -8.06 -3.20
CA GLU A 186 4.43 -6.97 -3.90
C GLU A 186 3.99 -6.96 -5.37
N VAL A 187 3.63 -5.78 -5.90
CA VAL A 187 3.41 -5.57 -7.35
C VAL A 187 4.26 -4.41 -7.81
N ARG A 188 5.08 -4.64 -8.84
CA ARG A 188 5.99 -3.64 -9.41
C ARG A 188 5.89 -3.63 -10.93
N ALA A 189 5.31 -2.56 -11.48
CA ALA A 189 5.28 -2.36 -12.93
C ALA A 189 6.70 -2.28 -13.51
N LEU A 190 6.86 -2.77 -14.75
CA LEU A 190 8.12 -2.83 -15.47
C LEU A 190 8.01 -2.11 -16.81
N ARG A 191 9.04 -1.33 -17.17
CA ARG A 191 9.16 -0.69 -18.48
C ARG A 191 10.52 -1.04 -19.05
N GLN A 192 10.53 -1.69 -20.22
CA GLN A 192 11.76 -2.20 -20.86
C GLN A 192 12.60 -3.09 -19.90
N GLY A 193 11.93 -3.96 -19.14
CA GLY A 193 12.55 -4.87 -18.18
C GLY A 193 13.06 -4.22 -16.88
N ARG A 194 12.86 -2.91 -16.67
CA ARG A 194 13.31 -2.18 -15.47
C ARG A 194 12.13 -1.70 -14.62
N PRO A 195 12.27 -1.58 -13.28
CA PRO A 195 11.27 -0.98 -12.41
C PRO A 195 10.73 0.36 -12.93
N ALA A 196 9.41 0.45 -13.06
CA ALA A 196 8.70 1.66 -13.47
C ALA A 196 7.86 2.16 -12.28
N GLY A 197 8.37 3.17 -11.58
CA GLY A 197 7.72 3.74 -10.41
C GLY A 197 7.89 2.92 -9.12
N ALA A 198 7.11 3.28 -8.10
CA ALA A 198 7.04 2.56 -6.84
C ALA A 198 6.35 1.20 -6.99
N ALA A 199 6.63 0.26 -6.10
CA ALA A 199 5.82 -0.94 -5.96
C ALA A 199 4.59 -0.63 -5.08
N LEU A 200 3.47 -1.31 -5.36
CA LEU A 200 2.43 -1.51 -4.37
C LEU A 200 2.86 -2.66 -3.46
N LEU A 201 2.79 -2.42 -2.15
CA LEU A 201 3.14 -3.36 -1.10
C LEU A 201 1.90 -3.53 -0.23
N ILE A 202 1.37 -4.75 -0.14
CA ILE A 202 0.12 -5.06 0.56
C ILE A 202 0.44 -6.03 1.69
N ASN A 203 0.08 -5.67 2.93
CA ASN A 203 0.02 -6.57 4.07
C ASN A 203 -1.43 -7.11 4.19
N CYS A 204 -1.59 -8.41 3.97
CA CYS A 204 -2.87 -9.06 3.75
C CYS A 204 -3.53 -9.44 5.08
N GLY A 205 -4.78 -9.04 5.28
CA GLY A 205 -5.49 -9.21 6.54
C GLY A 205 -5.02 -8.29 7.69
N ALA A 206 -4.13 -7.34 7.44
CA ALA A 206 -3.68 -6.39 8.45
C ALA A 206 -4.74 -5.33 8.79
N ALA A 207 -4.79 -4.91 10.06
CA ALA A 207 -5.71 -3.87 10.53
C ALA A 207 -5.21 -2.44 10.22
N ALA A 208 -3.89 -2.26 10.07
CA ALA A 208 -3.21 -0.98 9.86
C ALA A 208 -2.02 -1.14 8.90
N ASP A 209 -1.56 -0.04 8.31
CA ASP A 209 -0.34 -0.02 7.51
C ASP A 209 0.88 -0.34 8.39
N TYR A 210 1.85 -1.05 7.82
CA TYR A 210 3.05 -1.53 8.50
C TYR A 210 4.32 -0.97 7.86
N GLU A 211 5.16 -0.30 8.65
CA GLU A 211 6.49 0.14 8.22
C GLU A 211 7.52 -0.96 8.54
N ALA A 212 8.07 -1.58 7.49
CA ALA A 212 9.12 -2.56 7.60
C ALA A 212 10.46 -1.92 8.00
N LYS A 213 11.37 -2.73 8.58
CA LYS A 213 12.69 -2.29 9.06
C LYS A 213 13.61 -1.68 7.98
N ASP A 214 13.26 -1.86 6.70
CA ASP A 214 13.95 -1.30 5.53
C ASP A 214 13.31 0.01 5.03
N GLY A 215 12.36 0.58 5.77
CA GLY A 215 11.63 1.81 5.44
C GLY A 215 10.50 1.62 4.41
N ARG A 216 10.17 0.38 4.03
CA ARG A 216 9.04 0.11 3.13
C ARG A 216 7.72 0.11 3.88
N ILE A 217 6.79 0.95 3.43
CA ILE A 217 5.41 0.98 3.94
C ILE A 217 4.58 -0.08 3.19
N TRP A 218 4.23 -1.15 3.88
CA TRP A 218 3.24 -2.14 3.46
C TRP A 218 1.86 -1.68 3.88
N ARG A 219 0.98 -1.42 2.91
CA ARG A 219 -0.38 -0.94 3.19
C ARG A 219 -1.27 -2.08 3.66
N ARG A 220 -2.16 -1.84 4.62
CA ARG A 220 -3.22 -2.79 4.94
C ARG A 220 -4.05 -3.07 3.69
N ASP A 221 -4.53 -4.29 3.54
CA ASP A 221 -5.49 -4.56 2.47
C ASP A 221 -6.88 -3.96 2.76
N GLN A 222 -7.64 -3.81 1.68
CA GLN A 222 -8.99 -3.25 1.65
C GLN A 222 -9.83 -4.09 0.69
N GLU A 223 -11.15 -4.10 0.89
CA GLU A 223 -12.05 -4.80 -0.02
C GLU A 223 -12.04 -4.12 -1.39
N TYR A 224 -12.01 -4.90 -2.45
CA TYR A 224 -12.11 -4.39 -3.81
C TYR A 224 -13.53 -3.89 -4.05
N ALA A 225 -13.66 -2.57 -4.21
CA ALA A 225 -14.85 -1.96 -4.77
C ALA A 225 -14.54 -1.56 -6.22
N ALA A 226 -15.33 -2.08 -7.15
CA ALA A 226 -15.21 -1.77 -8.58
C ALA A 226 -15.25 -0.24 -8.83
N PRO A 227 -14.52 0.27 -9.83
CA PRO A 227 -14.46 1.68 -10.19
C PRO A 227 -15.74 2.22 -10.83
#